data_AF-A0A6G3X5N3-F1
#
_entry.id   AF-A0A6G3X5N3-F1
#
_cell.length_a   1.000
_cell.length_b   1.000
_cell.length_c   1.000
_cell.angle_alpha   90.00
_cell.angle_beta   90.00
_cell.angle_gamma   90.00
#
_symmetry.space_group_name_H-M   'P 1'
#
loop_
_entity.id
_entity.type
_entity.pdbx_description
1 polymer ?
#
loop_
_entity_poly.entity_id
_entity_poly.type
_entity_poly.pdbx_seq_one_letter_code
_entity_poly.pdbx_strand_id
1 'polypeptide(L)'
;YEFVNKVTGGRIPREYIPSVDAGAQEAMQFGILAGYEMVGVRVTLLDGGYHEVDSSELAFKIAGSQAFKEGARKASPVLLEPMMAVEVTT
;
A
#
# COMPACT_ATOMS: atom_id res chain seq x y z
N TYR A 1 -3.67 1.24 8.73
CA TYR A 1 -3.37 1.57 7.34
C TYR A 1 -3.90 2.95 7.06
N GLU A 2 -3.10 3.84 6.51
CA GLU A 2 -3.53 5.21 6.18
C GLU A 2 -3.13 5.51 4.74
N PHE A 3 -4.12 5.80 3.89
CA PHE A 3 -3.90 6.22 2.51
C PHE A 3 -4.08 7.73 2.40
N VAL A 4 -3.01 8.44 2.02
CA VAL A 4 -3.00 9.89 1.88
C VAL A 4 -2.83 10.24 0.40
N ASN A 5 -3.85 10.87 -0.18
CA ASN A 5 -3.77 11.37 -1.53
C ASN A 5 -3.22 12.81 -1.54
N LYS A 6 -2.04 13.02 -2.13
CA LYS A 6 -1.43 14.33 -2.36
C LYS A 6 -1.31 14.68 -3.85
N VAL A 7 -1.95 13.92 -4.74
CA VAL A 7 -1.91 14.17 -6.18
C VAL A 7 -2.55 15.52 -6.48
N THR A 8 -1.80 16.38 -7.18
CA THR A 8 -2.24 17.70 -7.62
C THR A 8 -2.19 17.80 -9.15
N GLY A 9 -3.01 18.68 -9.73
CA GLY A 9 -2.95 18.97 -11.17
C GLY A 9 -3.61 17.94 -12.10
N GLY A 10 -4.46 17.03 -11.61
CA GLY A 10 -5.26 16.13 -12.45
C GLY A 10 -4.45 15.04 -13.18
N ARG A 11 -3.21 14.78 -12.74
CA ARG A 11 -2.31 13.77 -13.33
C ARG A 11 -2.77 12.33 -13.17
N ILE A 12 -3.75 12.10 -12.30
CA ILE A 12 -4.49 10.83 -12.19
C ILE A 12 -5.96 11.20 -12.01
N PRO A 13 -6.88 10.68 -12.86
CA PRO A 13 -8.30 10.80 -12.63
C PRO A 13 -8.69 10.28 -11.25
N ARG A 14 -9.55 11.01 -10.54
CA ARG A 14 -9.96 10.66 -9.17
C ARG A 14 -10.62 9.28 -9.08
N GLU A 15 -11.17 8.80 -10.18
CA GLU A 15 -11.81 7.49 -10.32
C GLU A 15 -10.82 6.32 -10.20
N TYR A 16 -9.55 6.51 -10.58
CA TYR A 16 -8.53 5.46 -10.51
C TYR A 16 -7.74 5.44 -9.20
N ILE A 17 -7.88 6.47 -8.37
CA ILE A 17 -7.18 6.58 -7.08
C ILE A 17 -7.54 5.42 -6.13
N PRO A 18 -8.83 5.01 -6.00
CA PRO A 18 -9.20 3.82 -5.25
C PRO A 18 -8.57 2.53 -5.79
N SER A 19 -8.35 2.42 -7.10
CA SER A 19 -7.70 1.23 -7.70
C SER A 19 -6.24 1.11 -7.25
N VAL A 20 -5.53 2.24 -7.12
CA VAL A 20 -4.16 2.27 -6.58
C VAL A 20 -4.13 1.84 -5.12
N ASP A 21 -5.06 2.34 -4.31
CA ASP A 21 -5.23 1.95 -2.90
C ASP A 21 -5.50 0.44 -2.76
N ALA A 22 -6.43 -0.09 -3.56
CA ALA A 22 -6.72 -1.53 -3.58
C ALA A 22 -5.48 -2.37 -3.95
N GLY A 23 -4.65 -1.90 -4.88
CA GLY A 23 -3.39 -2.55 -5.25
C GLY A 23 -2.37 -2.58 -4.12
N ALA A 24 -2.26 -1.48 -3.38
CA ALA A 24 -1.40 -1.39 -2.20
C ALA A 24 -1.89 -2.29 -1.06
N GLN A 25 -3.20 -2.32 -0.78
CA GLN A 25 -3.80 -3.20 0.23
C GLN A 25 -3.60 -4.68 -0.09
N GLU A 26 -3.76 -5.07 -1.36
CA GLU A 26 -3.50 -6.45 -1.77
C GLU A 26 -2.02 -6.82 -1.57
N ALA A 27 -1.10 -5.94 -1.95
CA ALA A 27 0.33 -6.16 -1.71
C ALA A 27 0.68 -6.23 -0.21
N MET A 28 -0.04 -5.48 0.62
CA MET A 28 0.12 -5.45 2.07
C MET A 28 -0.28 -6.78 2.73
N GLN A 29 -1.34 -7.44 2.23
CA GLN A 29 -1.79 -8.74 2.73
C GLN A 29 -0.77 -9.86 2.51
N PHE A 30 -0.11 -9.88 1.35
CA PHE A 30 0.91 -10.88 1.04
C PHE A 30 2.21 -10.68 1.81
N GLY A 31 2.47 -9.46 2.30
CA GLY A 31 3.73 -9.13 2.95
C GLY A 31 4.93 -9.17 2.01
N ILE A 32 6.06 -8.64 2.47
CA ILE A 32 7.30 -8.58 1.67
C ILE A 32 8.40 -9.48 2.25
N LEU A 33 8.39 -9.71 3.55
CA LEU A 33 9.43 -10.47 4.25
C LEU A 33 9.12 -11.96 4.30
N ALA A 34 8.07 -12.35 5.02
CA ALA A 34 7.80 -13.75 5.39
C ALA A 34 6.35 -14.18 5.09
N GLY A 35 5.65 -13.48 4.21
CA GLY A 35 4.27 -13.83 3.87
C GLY A 35 3.21 -13.36 4.87
N TYR A 36 3.58 -12.51 5.84
CA TYR A 36 2.67 -11.94 6.83
C TYR A 36 2.17 -10.57 6.41
N GLU A 37 0.91 -10.28 6.75
CA GLU A 37 0.31 -8.97 6.52
C GLU A 37 1.15 -7.86 7.19
N MET A 38 1.43 -6.80 6.44
CA MET A 38 2.12 -5.65 7.00
C MET A 38 1.13 -4.70 7.67
N VAL A 39 1.42 -4.34 8.92
CA VAL A 39 0.60 -3.42 9.71
C VAL A 39 1.38 -2.13 10.01
N GLY A 40 0.66 -1.06 10.36
CA GLY A 40 1.29 0.23 10.71
C GLY A 40 1.84 1.04 9.53
N VAL A 41 1.39 0.76 8.31
CA VAL A 41 1.87 1.44 7.09
C VAL A 41 1.01 2.66 6.73
N ARG A 42 1.66 3.74 6.32
CA ARG A 42 1.06 4.92 5.67
C ARG A 42 1.52 5.00 4.23
N VAL A 43 0.58 4.94 3.28
CA VAL A 43 0.85 5.06 1.84
C VAL A 43 0.44 6.46 1.40
N THR A 44 1.39 7.22 0.84
CA THR A 44 1.11 8.56 0.31
C THR A 44 1.26 8.55 -1.21
N LEU A 45 0.17 8.80 -1.93
CA LEU A 45 0.19 8.97 -3.37
C LEU A 45 0.63 10.41 -3.68
N LEU A 46 1.88 10.56 -4.13
CA LEU A 46 2.51 11.86 -4.39
C LEU A 46 2.24 12.36 -5.81
N ASP A 47 2.43 11.49 -6.79
CA ASP A 47 2.31 11.82 -8.20
C ASP A 47 2.02 10.56 -9.02
N GLY A 48 1.66 10.73 -10.29
CA GLY A 48 1.63 9.68 -11.29
C GLY A 48 1.41 10.23 -12.69
N GLY A 49 0.97 9.35 -13.58
CA GLY A 49 0.61 9.70 -14.94
C GLY A 49 -0.42 8.71 -15.47
N TYR A 50 -1.31 9.22 -16.31
CA TYR A 50 -2.30 8.41 -17.01
C TYR A 50 -2.24 8.74 -18.50
N HIS A 51 -2.62 7.75 -19.30
CA HIS A 51 -2.87 7.86 -20.73
C HIS A 51 -4.31 7.49 -20.98
N GLU A 52 -5.06 8.34 -21.67
CA GLU A 52 -6.52 8.20 -21.85
C GLU A 52 -6.93 6.88 -22.52
N VAL A 53 -6.06 6.31 -23.37
CA VAL A 53 -6.37 5.11 -24.16
C VAL A 53 -5.87 3.82 -23.53
N ASP A 54 -4.75 3.86 -22.80
CA ASP A 54 -4.06 2.66 -22.30
C ASP A 54 -4.19 2.49 -20.77
N SER A 55 -4.73 3.49 -20.07
CA SER A 55 -4.90 3.41 -18.62
C SER A 55 -6.23 2.78 -18.25
N SER A 56 -6.16 1.72 -17.46
CA SER A 56 -7.31 0.99 -16.92
C SER A 56 -7.20 0.85 -15.40
N GLU A 57 -8.31 0.58 -14.74
CA GLU A 57 -8.34 0.33 -13.29
C GLU A 57 -7.35 -0.78 -12.89
N LEU A 58 -7.27 -1.84 -13.69
CA LEU A 58 -6.35 -2.96 -13.45
C LEU A 58 -4.89 -2.51 -13.53
N ALA A 59 -4.56 -1.64 -14.49
CA ALA A 59 -3.20 -1.11 -14.63
C ALA A 59 -2.78 -0.32 -13.38
N PHE A 60 -3.66 0.55 -12.87
CA PHE A 60 -3.40 1.31 -11.64
C PHE A 60 -3.31 0.42 -10.40
N LYS A 61 -4.12 -0.64 -10.33
CA LYS A 61 -4.05 -1.63 -9.26
C LYS A 61 -2.71 -2.37 -9.26
N ILE A 62 -2.27 -2.84 -10.42
CA ILE A 62 -0.98 -3.52 -10.59
C ILE A 62 0.18 -2.55 -10.28
N ALA A 63 0.09 -1.30 -10.74
CA ALA A 63 1.09 -0.27 -10.46
C ALA A 63 1.20 0.03 -8.94
N GLY A 64 0.06 0.17 -8.24
CA GLY A 64 0.03 0.36 -6.79
C GLY A 64 0.66 -0.81 -6.03
N SER A 65 0.36 -2.05 -6.45
CA SER A 65 0.95 -3.25 -5.85
C SER A 65 2.47 -3.31 -6.01
N GLN A 66 2.98 -3.00 -7.21
CA GLN A 66 4.43 -2.98 -7.47
C GLN A 66 5.14 -1.85 -6.72
N ALA A 67 4.58 -0.63 -6.75
CA ALA A 67 5.13 0.52 -6.05
C ALA A 67 5.22 0.28 -4.54
N PHE A 68 4.20 -0.37 -3.97
CA PHE A 68 4.19 -0.75 -2.57
C PHE A 68 5.30 -1.77 -2.24
N LYS A 69 5.45 -2.81 -3.05
CA LYS A 69 6.50 -3.84 -2.87
C LYS A 69 7.90 -3.23 -2.93
N GLU A 70 8.17 -2.34 -3.87
CA GLU A 70 9.46 -1.68 -3.97
C GLU A 70 9.72 -0.71 -2.82
N GLY A 71 8.71 0.09 -2.46
CA GLY A 71 8.80 1.06 -1.38
C GLY A 71 9.05 0.39 -0.04
N ALA A 72 8.28 -0.65 0.27
CA ALA A 72 8.41 -1.32 1.56
C ALA A 72 9.63 -2.25 1.66
N ARG A 73 10.25 -2.69 0.54
CA ARG A 73 11.62 -3.27 0.59
C ARG A 73 12.68 -2.27 1.03
N LYS A 74 12.55 -1.00 0.62
CA LYS A 74 13.48 0.08 0.97
C LYS A 74 13.20 0.68 2.36
N ALA A 75 12.01 0.43 2.91
CA ALA A 75 11.58 0.96 4.20
C ALA A 75 12.10 0.17 5.42
N SER A 76 13.04 -0.76 5.24
CA SER A 76 13.59 -1.62 6.30
C SER A 76 12.50 -2.30 7.14
N PRO A 77 11.69 -3.20 6.52
CA PRO A 77 10.57 -3.81 7.19
C PRO A 77 11.05 -4.73 8.33
N VAL A 78 10.23 -4.86 9.38
CA VAL A 78 10.52 -5.69 10.55
C VAL A 78 9.36 -6.66 10.80
N LEU A 79 9.66 -7.82 11.40
CA LEU A 79 8.64 -8.74 11.87
C LEU A 79 8.12 -8.28 13.23
N LEU A 80 6.81 -8.36 13.40
CA LEU A 80 6.13 -8.07 14.66
C LEU A 80 5.57 -9.36 15.23
N GLU A 81 5.80 -9.57 16.51
CA GLU A 81 5.26 -10.70 17.26
C GLU A 81 4.17 -10.20 18.21
N PRO A 82 3.07 -10.94 18.39
CA PRO A 82 2.04 -10.58 19.33
C PRO A 82 2.55 -10.72 20.77
N MET A 83 2.55 -9.61 21.52
CA MET A 83 2.88 -9.61 22.95
C MET A 83 1.61 -9.67 23.78
N MET A 84 1.54 -10.64 24.70
CA MET A 84 0.41 -10.83 25.61
C MET A 84 0.69 -10.18 26.96
N ALA A 85 -0.23 -9.36 27.45
CA ALA A 85 -0.22 -8.89 28.82
C ALA A 85 -0.82 -9.99 29.71
N VAL A 86 0.03 -10.71 30.44
CA VAL A 86 -0.39 -11.80 31.33
C VAL A 86 -0.40 -11.30 32.77
N GLU A 87 -1.57 -11.37 33.40
CA GLU A 87 -1.73 -11.13 34.84
C GLU A 87 -1.68 -12.48 35.57
N VAL A 88 -0.85 -12.57 36.62
CA VAL A 88 -0.72 -13.77 37.45
C VAL A 88 -1.14 -13.40 38.86
N THR A 89 -2.21 -14.02 39.33
CA THR A 89 -2.72 -13.88 40.71
C THR A 89 -2.46 -15.16 41.47
N THR A 90 -1.75 -15.06 42.60
CA THR A 90 -1.50 -16.15 43.57
C THR A 90 -2.57 -16.23 44.64
#